data_AF-A0A3D1YYS0-F1
#
_entry.id   AF-A0A3D1YYS0-F1
#
_cell.length_a   1.000
_cell.length_b   1.000
_cell.length_c   1.000
_cell.angle_alpha   90.00
_cell.angle_beta   90.00
_cell.angle_gamma   90.00
#
_symmetry.space_group_name_H-M   'P 1'
#
loop_
_entity.id
_entity.type
_entity.pdbx_description
1 polymer ?
#
loop_
_entity_poly.entity_id
_entity_poly.type
_entity_poly.pdbx_seq_one_letter_code
_entity_poly.pdbx_strand_id
1 'polypeptide(L)' 'MYFEAGLIEKAKSDIKSNFSGKQISPADVRQLFDTSRKYVIPLLNYFDMTGVTRRVGDSRIVR' A
#
# COMPACT_ATOMS: atom_id res chain seq x y z
N MET A 1 4.89 0.14 -14.53
CA MET A 1 3.91 -0.94 -14.29
C MET A 1 2.54 -0.29 -14.31
N TYR A 2 1.58 -0.87 -15.02
CA TYR A 2 0.22 -0.35 -15.10
C TYR A 2 -0.70 -1.25 -14.28
N PHE A 3 -1.67 -0.64 -13.61
CA PHE A 3 -2.72 -1.32 -12.86
C PHE A 3 -4.07 -0.82 -13.37
N GLU A 4 -5.09 -1.67 -13.28
CA GLU A 4 -6.46 -1.25 -13.55
C GLU A 4 -6.94 -0.28 -12.47
N ALA A 5 -7.66 0.77 -12.87
CA ALA A 5 -8.15 1.78 -11.94
C ALA A 5 -9.07 1.19 -10.84
N GLY A 6 -9.92 0.22 -11.19
CA GLY A 6 -10.81 -0.45 -10.22
C GLY A 6 -10.03 -1.22 -9.14
N LEU A 7 -8.95 -1.88 -9.52
CA LEU A 7 -8.07 -2.58 -8.58
C LEU A 7 -7.32 -1.62 -7.65
N ILE A 8 -6.91 -0.45 -8.15
CA ILE A 8 -6.23 0.57 -7.33
C ILE A 8 -7.17 1.08 -6.23
N GLU A 9 -8.42 1.41 -6.56
CA GLU A 9 -9.38 1.89 -5.57
C GLU A 9 -9.75 0.79 -4.55
N LYS A 10 -9.88 -0.46 -5.00
CA LYS A 10 -10.08 -1.60 -4.09
C LYS A 10 -8.90 -1.78 -3.15
N ALA A 11 -7.67 -1.78 -3.68
CA ALA A 11 -6.46 -1.93 -2.86
C ALA A 11 -6.30 -0.78 -1.85
N LYS A 12 -6.65 0.44 -2.24
CA LYS A 12 -6.68 1.60 -1.33
C LYS A 12 -7.69 1.42 -0.21
N SER A 13 -8.89 0.91 -0.52
CA SER A 13 -9.91 0.58 0.49
C SER A 13 -9.42 -0.50 1.45
N ASP A 14 -8.84 -1.58 0.93
CA ASP A 14 -8.32 -2.70 1.72
C ASP A 14 -7.17 -2.28 2.64
N ILE A 15 -6.26 -1.42 2.16
CA ILE A 15 -5.17 -0.90 2.99
C ILE A 15 -5.72 0.01 4.08
N LYS A 16 -6.64 0.92 3.77
CA LYS A 16 -7.25 1.79 4.78
C LYS A 16 -8.01 1.00 5.84
N SER A 17 -8.79 0.00 5.45
CA SER A 17 -9.57 -0.80 6.40
C SER A 17 -8.71 -1.63 7.36
N ASN A 18 -7.60 -2.22 6.87
CA ASN A 18 -6.74 -3.07 7.68
C ASN A 18 -5.71 -2.30 8.51
N PHE A 19 -5.26 -1.13 8.03
CA PHE A 19 -4.04 -0.48 8.53
C PHE A 19 -4.18 1.00 8.88
N SER A 20 -5.39 1.56 8.92
CA SER A 20 -5.60 2.95 9.33
C SER A 20 -4.90 3.28 10.66
N GLY A 21 -4.06 4.32 10.66
CA GLY A 21 -3.33 4.79 11.84
C GLY A 21 -2.16 3.89 12.28
N LYS A 22 -1.89 2.78 11.60
CA LYS A 22 -0.78 1.86 11.93
C LYS A 22 0.43 2.09 11.04
N GLN A 23 1.60 1.75 11.57
CA GLN A 23 2.79 1.57 10.75
C GLN A 23 2.70 0.23 10.02
N ILE A 24 2.94 0.25 8.72
CA ILE A 24 2.96 -0.92 7.84
C ILE A 24 4.29 -1.05 7.14
N SER A 25 4.75 -2.29 7.03
CA SER A 25 5.89 -2.67 6.21
C SER A 25 5.42 -3.15 4.83
N PRO A 26 6.28 -3.12 3.80
CA PRO A 26 5.99 -3.78 2.53
C PRO A 26 5.72 -5.28 2.65
N ALA A 27 6.18 -5.93 3.73
CA ALA A 27 5.93 -7.36 3.97
C ALA A 27 4.47 -7.60 4.35
N ASP A 28 3.91 -6.75 5.23
CA ASP A 28 2.51 -6.85 5.68
C ASP A 28 1.54 -6.69 4.51
N VAL A 29 1.83 -5.71 3.64
CA VAL A 29 1.00 -5.44 2.45
C VAL A 29 1.10 -6.58 1.45
N ARG A 30 2.26 -7.22 1.29
CA ARG A 30 2.37 -8.41 0.44
C ARG A 30 1.59 -9.58 1.02
N GLN A 31 1.53 -9.72 2.34
CA GLN A 31 0.75 -10.77 2.99
C GLN A 31 -0.75 -10.52 2.83
N LEU A 32 -1.19 -9.25 2.89
CA LEU A 32 -2.58 -8.88 2.62
C LEU A 32 -3.01 -9.22 1.19
N PHE A 33 -2.20 -8.87 0.19
CA PHE A 33 -2.53 -9.08 -1.22
C PHE A 33 -2.04 -10.42 -1.80
N ASP A 34 -1.49 -11.29 -0.94
CA ASP A 34 -0.85 -12.57 -1.31
C ASP A 34 -0.01 -12.48 -2.59
N THR A 35 0.92 -11.52 -2.61
CA THR A 35 1.70 -11.21 -3.82
C THR A 35 3.16 -10.94 -3.51
N SER A 36 3.95 -10.73 -4.56
CA SER A 36 5.39 -10.46 -4.40
C SER A 36 5.69 -8.98 -4.15
N ARG A 37 6.83 -8.71 -3.51
CA ARG A 37 7.32 -7.33 -3.30
C ARG A 37 7.52 -6.55 -4.60
N LYS A 38 7.75 -7.24 -5.73
CA LYS A 38 7.85 -6.64 -7.08
C LYS A 38 6.60 -5.83 -7.43
N TYR A 39 5.43 -6.24 -6.95
CA TYR A 39 4.15 -5.58 -7.23
C TYR A 39 3.73 -4.62 -6.10
N VAL A 40 3.99 -5.00 -4.85
CA VAL A 40 3.65 -4.18 -3.69
C VAL A 40 4.47 -2.89 -3.60
N ILE A 41 5.77 -2.93 -3.89
CA ILE A 41 6.62 -1.74 -3.76
C ILE A 41 6.17 -0.62 -4.72
N PRO A 42 5.98 -0.86 -6.03
CA PRO A 42 5.45 0.17 -6.93
C PRO A 42 4.06 0.68 -6.52
N LEU A 43 3.18 -0.21 -6.05
CA LEU A 43 1.85 0.16 -5.56
C LEU A 43 1.92 1.10 -4.35
N LEU A 44 2.77 0.78 -3.37
CA LEU A 44 3.00 1.63 -2.20
C LEU A 44 3.67 2.95 -2.57
N ASN A 45 4.58 2.97 -3.53
CA ASN A 45 5.16 4.22 -4.03
C ASN A 45 4.09 5.11 -4.67
N TYR A 46 3.14 4.53 -5.41
CA TYR A 46 1.99 5.27 -5.94
C TYR A 46 1.10 5.83 -4.83
N PHE A 47 0.85 5.06 -3.77
CA PHE A 47 0.11 5.54 -2.60
C PHE A 47 0.86 6.61 -1.79
N ASP A 48 2.19 6.56 -1.77
CA ASP A 48 3.02 7.61 -1.18
C ASP A 48 2.90 8.91 -2.00
N MET A 49 2.93 8.82 -3.34
CA MET A 49 2.78 9.98 -4.23
C MET A 49 1.39 10.62 -4.17
N THR A 50 0.35 9.82 -3.99
CA THR A 50 -1.05 10.29 -3.91
C THR A 50 -1.47 10.69 -2.48
N GLY A 51 -0.59 10.52 -1.49
CA GLY A 51 -0.84 10.92 -0.10
C GLY A 51 -1.70 9.96 0.71
N VAL A 52 -1.98 8.75 0.19
CA VAL A 52 -2.69 7.67 0.89
C VAL A 52 -1.79 7.07 1.98
N THR A 53 -0.51 6.86 1.67
CA THR A 53 0.50 6.42 2.62
C THR A 53 1.59 7.48 2.77
N ARG A 54 2.34 7.42 3.86
CA ARG A 54 3.53 8.23 4.07
C ARG A 54 4.65 7.36 4.60
N ARG A 55 5.78 7.34 3.89
CA ARG A 55 6.99 6.67 4.37
C ARG A 55 7.60 7.42 5.56
N VAL A 56 7.90 6.68 6.63
CA VAL A 56 8.57 7.14 7.85
C VAL A 56 9.65 6.11 8.19
N GLY A 57 10.90 6.38 7.79
CA GLY A 57 12.00 5.42 7.87
C GLY A 57 11.78 4.20 6.99
N ASP A 58 11.76 3.02 7.62
CA ASP A 58 11.54 1.72 6.96
C ASP A 58 10.06 1.30 6.87
N SER A 59 9.18 2.03 7.56
CA SER A 59 7.75 1.78 7.61
C SER A 59 6.96 2.85 6.85
N ARG A 60 5.67 2.61 6.63
CA ARG A 60 4.71 3.59 6.12
C ARG A 60 3.56 3.76 7.08
N ILE A 61 3.01 4.97 7.17
CA ILE A 61 1.79 5.24 7.93
C ILE A 61 0.65 5.43 6.92
N VAL A 62 -0.47 4.76 7.15
CA VAL A 62 -1.70 4.95 6.37
C VAL A 62 -2.50 6.11 6.96
N ARG A 63 -2.92 7.03 6.07
CA ARG A 63 -3.75 8.19 6.42
C ARG A 63 -5.24 7.94 6.17
#